data_AF-A0A2Z6MXW8-F1
#
_entry.id   AF-A0A2Z6MXW8-F1
#
_cell.length_a   1.000
_cell.length_b   1.000
_cell.length_c   1.000
_cell.angle_alpha   90.00
_cell.angle_beta   90.00
_cell.angle_gamma   90.00
#
_symmetry.space_group_name_H-M   'P 1'
#
loop_
_entity.id
_entity.type
_entity.pdbx_description
1 polymer ?
#
loop_
_entity_poly.entity_id
_entity_poly.type
_entity_poly.pdbx_seq_one_letter_code
_entity_poly.pdbx_strand_id
1 'polypeptide(L)'
;MASGRIKNLTSTFGSDIQPVISVKEMEDAVIELVGLSEHSVHFSSAVQAFGNRYQPGEQLTDFHKVLEDEVLQFRANQNSDIQRNPLVRQFKEAVWKVHHSGQPMPGEEEEDIVMTSTQTNILNFSCPVSGKPITELEEPVRSMQCRHIYEKKAIMQYIKSKSNRSQCPISGCPKTLDVNMLVQDPSLAVDIDEMRNMNSKETDVEDFTMLDED
;
A
#
# COMPACT_ATOMS: atom_id res chain seq x y z
N MET A 1 -54.30 41.42 -24.13
CA MET A 1 -54.12 40.07 -24.72
C MET A 1 -52.95 40.17 -25.69
N ALA A 2 -51.88 39.38 -25.67
CA ALA A 2 -51.43 38.28 -24.84
C ALA A 2 -49.88 38.36 -24.74
N SER A 3 -49.36 38.04 -23.56
CA SER A 3 -47.94 38.03 -23.22
C SER A 3 -47.28 36.79 -23.83
N GLY A 4 -46.36 36.99 -24.79
CA GLY A 4 -45.57 35.93 -25.42
C GLY A 4 -44.30 35.67 -24.61
N ARG A 5 -44.33 34.65 -23.77
CA ARG A 5 -43.25 34.21 -22.87
C ARG A 5 -42.13 33.54 -23.70
N ILE A 6 -41.01 34.22 -23.88
CA ILE A 6 -39.75 33.59 -24.34
C ILE A 6 -39.26 32.71 -23.20
N LYS A 7 -39.30 31.38 -23.38
CA LYS A 7 -38.69 30.44 -22.45
C LYS A 7 -37.19 30.45 -22.69
N ASN A 8 -36.43 30.90 -21.69
CA ASN A 8 -34.98 30.80 -21.66
C ASN A 8 -34.57 29.33 -21.75
N LEU A 9 -33.74 29.00 -22.74
CA LEU A 9 -33.01 27.75 -22.82
C LEU A 9 -31.75 27.92 -21.97
N THR A 10 -31.86 27.71 -20.65
CA THR A 10 -30.70 27.70 -19.76
C THR A 10 -29.99 26.36 -19.87
N SER A 11 -28.90 26.39 -20.64
CA SER A 11 -27.71 25.56 -20.54
C SER A 11 -27.48 24.99 -19.13
N THR A 12 -27.51 23.66 -19.01
CA THR A 12 -26.97 22.92 -17.87
C THR A 12 -26.37 21.60 -18.37
N PHE A 13 -25.18 21.67 -18.96
CA PHE A 13 -24.28 20.53 -19.16
C PHE A 13 -22.86 21.08 -19.00
N GLY A 14 -22.35 21.15 -17.78
CA GLY A 14 -21.04 21.77 -17.55
C GLY A 14 -20.42 21.60 -16.17
N SER A 15 -21.13 21.11 -15.15
CA SER A 15 -20.58 20.98 -13.79
C SER A 15 -20.08 19.57 -13.45
N ASP A 16 -20.60 18.52 -14.11
CA ASP A 16 -20.39 17.14 -13.65
C ASP A 16 -19.27 16.41 -14.39
N ILE A 17 -18.76 16.99 -15.49
CA ILE A 17 -17.76 16.36 -16.37
C ILE A 17 -16.33 16.57 -15.86
N GLN A 18 -16.06 17.69 -15.16
CA GLN A 18 -14.71 18.01 -14.67
C GLN A 18 -14.17 17.04 -13.60
N PRO A 19 -14.91 16.65 -12.55
CA PRO A 19 -14.39 15.73 -11.54
C PRO A 19 -14.16 14.31 -12.08
N VAL A 20 -14.99 13.83 -13.00
CA VAL A 20 -14.88 12.48 -13.59
C VAL A 20 -13.65 12.36 -14.49
N ILE A 21 -13.33 13.40 -15.26
CA ILE A 21 -12.10 13.43 -16.07
C ILE A 21 -10.87 13.39 -15.17
N SER A 22 -10.86 14.18 -14.10
CA SER A 22 -9.73 14.28 -13.18
C SER A 22 -9.45 12.97 -12.42
N VAL A 23 -10.49 12.25 -12.00
CA VAL A 23 -10.34 10.95 -11.32
C VAL A 23 -9.75 9.90 -12.24
N LYS A 24 -10.18 9.86 -13.50
CA LYS A 24 -9.63 8.93 -14.49
C LYS A 24 -8.17 9.22 -14.83
N GLU A 25 -7.81 10.50 -14.97
CA GLU A 25 -6.42 10.90 -15.16
C GLU A 25 -5.53 10.49 -13.98
N MET A 26 -6.06 10.59 -12.75
CA MET A 26 -5.37 10.09 -11.55
C MET A 26 -5.23 8.56 -11.55
N GLU A 27 -6.27 7.83 -11.97
CA GLU A 27 -6.20 6.37 -12.10
C GLU A 27 -5.11 5.94 -13.09
N ASP A 28 -5.09 6.54 -14.27
CA ASP A 28 -4.08 6.29 -15.30
C ASP A 28 -2.66 6.59 -14.78
N ALA A 29 -2.50 7.70 -14.02
CA ALA A 29 -1.23 8.05 -13.40
C ALA A 29 -0.79 7.05 -12.31
N VAL A 30 -1.72 6.51 -11.51
CA VAL A 30 -1.43 5.46 -10.52
C VAL A 30 -0.99 4.17 -11.21
N ILE A 31 -1.68 3.76 -12.28
CA ILE A 31 -1.32 2.59 -13.09
C ILE A 31 0.08 2.76 -13.68
N GLU A 32 0.39 3.93 -14.25
CA GLU A 32 1.72 4.23 -14.78
C GLU A 32 2.79 4.16 -13.68
N LEU A 33 2.55 4.78 -12.52
CA LEU A 33 3.49 4.79 -11.41
C LEU A 33 3.77 3.38 -10.91
N VAL A 34 2.73 2.55 -10.74
CA VAL A 34 2.88 1.14 -10.34
C VAL A 34 3.73 0.39 -11.35
N GLY A 35 3.43 0.54 -12.66
CA GLY A 35 4.22 -0.08 -13.72
C GLY A 35 5.69 0.37 -13.72
N LEU A 36 5.96 1.66 -13.47
CA LEU A 36 7.32 2.19 -13.34
C LEU A 36 8.05 1.65 -12.10
N SER A 37 7.33 1.45 -10.99
CA SER A 37 7.89 0.91 -9.75
C SER A 37 8.33 -0.55 -9.91
N GLU A 38 7.50 -1.38 -10.54
CA GLU A 38 7.82 -2.77 -10.89
C GLU A 38 9.04 -2.81 -11.82
N HIS A 39 9.05 -1.95 -12.85
CA HIS A 39 10.18 -1.83 -13.77
C HIS A 39 11.50 -1.53 -13.05
N SER A 40 11.49 -0.64 -12.05
CA SER A 40 12.69 -0.31 -11.27
C SER A 40 13.22 -1.51 -10.47
N VAL A 41 12.34 -2.25 -9.79
CA VAL A 41 12.71 -3.44 -9.01
C VAL A 41 13.28 -4.54 -9.90
N HIS A 42 12.64 -4.78 -11.05
CA HIS A 42 13.11 -5.78 -12.00
C HIS A 42 14.42 -5.38 -12.67
N PHE A 43 14.57 -4.12 -13.09
CA PHE A 43 15.82 -3.61 -13.63
C PHE A 43 16.96 -3.76 -12.63
N SER A 44 16.74 -3.38 -11.37
CA SER A 44 17.75 -3.56 -10.31
C SER A 44 18.15 -5.03 -10.14
N SER A 45 17.18 -5.94 -10.14
CA SER A 45 17.42 -7.39 -10.03
C SER A 45 18.20 -7.93 -11.24
N ALA A 46 17.87 -7.47 -12.44
CA ALA A 46 18.52 -7.88 -13.69
C ALA A 46 19.98 -7.38 -13.77
N VAL A 47 20.22 -6.12 -13.40
CA VAL A 47 21.57 -5.54 -13.27
C VAL A 47 22.39 -6.33 -12.26
N GLN A 48 21.82 -6.67 -11.11
CA GLN A 48 22.51 -7.46 -10.09
C GLN A 48 22.82 -8.87 -10.58
N ALA A 49 21.88 -9.54 -11.24
CA ALA A 49 22.09 -10.85 -11.85
C ALA A 49 23.17 -10.81 -12.94
N PHE A 50 23.19 -9.74 -13.75
CA PHE A 50 24.24 -9.50 -14.74
C PHE A 50 25.61 -9.33 -14.08
N GLY A 51 25.71 -8.50 -13.04
CA GLY A 51 26.96 -8.33 -12.31
C GLY A 51 27.49 -9.64 -11.73
N ASN A 52 26.60 -10.49 -11.21
CA ASN A 52 26.99 -11.80 -10.65
C ASN A 52 27.46 -12.81 -11.70
N ARG A 53 26.91 -12.76 -12.92
CA ARG A 53 27.22 -13.71 -14.01
C ARG A 53 28.35 -13.23 -14.92
N TYR A 54 28.68 -11.94 -14.89
CA TYR A 54 29.68 -11.35 -15.77
C TYR A 54 31.08 -11.89 -15.48
N GLN A 55 31.74 -12.38 -16.53
CA GLN A 55 33.17 -12.70 -16.52
C GLN A 55 33.86 -11.91 -17.63
N PRO A 56 35.02 -11.27 -17.36
CA PRO A 56 35.78 -10.58 -18.39
C PRO A 56 36.21 -11.55 -19.51
N GLY A 57 35.76 -11.29 -20.73
CA GLY A 57 36.20 -12.01 -21.93
C GLY A 57 37.34 -11.30 -22.67
N GLU A 58 37.83 -11.89 -23.76
CA GLU A 58 38.84 -11.28 -24.63
C GLU A 58 38.32 -10.05 -25.40
N GLN A 59 37.00 -9.95 -25.62
CA GLN A 59 36.38 -8.79 -26.28
C GLN A 59 35.77 -7.83 -25.26
N LEU A 60 35.83 -6.54 -25.60
CA LEU A 60 35.20 -5.46 -24.84
C LEU A 60 33.68 -5.67 -24.79
N THR A 61 33.11 -5.69 -23.59
CA THR A 61 31.66 -5.78 -23.41
C THR A 61 31.04 -4.39 -23.49
N ASP A 62 30.03 -4.24 -24.34
CA ASP A 62 29.21 -3.03 -24.41
C ASP A 62 28.11 -3.08 -23.33
N PHE A 63 28.45 -2.60 -22.13
CA PHE A 63 27.52 -2.57 -21.00
C PHE A 63 26.29 -1.70 -21.26
N HIS A 64 26.40 -0.65 -22.07
CA HIS A 64 25.26 0.21 -22.38
C HIS A 64 24.22 -0.60 -23.14
N LYS A 65 24.64 -1.28 -24.21
CA LYS A 65 23.76 -2.10 -25.04
C LYS A 65 23.14 -3.27 -24.25
N VAL A 66 23.93 -3.94 -23.40
CA VAL A 66 23.42 -5.05 -22.57
C VAL A 66 22.32 -4.59 -21.61
N LEU A 67 22.52 -3.44 -20.95
CA LEU A 67 21.53 -2.89 -20.03
C LEU A 67 20.28 -2.41 -20.77
N GLU A 68 20.44 -1.78 -21.93
CA GLU A 68 19.34 -1.34 -22.78
C GLU A 68 18.50 -2.52 -23.30
N ASP A 69 19.14 -3.59 -23.77
CA ASP A 69 18.47 -4.81 -24.22
C ASP A 69 17.69 -5.49 -23.09
N GLU A 70 18.25 -5.54 -21.88
CA GLU A 70 17.60 -6.12 -20.69
C GLU A 70 16.36 -5.30 -20.27
N VAL A 71 16.42 -3.97 -20.36
CA VAL A 71 15.26 -3.07 -20.15
C VAL A 71 14.17 -3.29 -21.20
N LEU A 72 14.53 -3.43 -22.47
CA LEU A 72 13.59 -3.62 -23.57
C LEU A 72 12.86 -4.97 -23.49
N GLN A 73 13.58 -6.05 -23.16
CA GLN A 73 12.99 -7.37 -22.95
C GLN A 73 11.98 -7.37 -21.80
N PHE A 74 12.26 -6.65 -20.72
CA PHE A 74 11.33 -6.54 -19.60
C PHE A 74 10.04 -5.81 -20.01
N ARG A 75 10.15 -4.67 -20.70
CA ARG A 75 8.98 -3.91 -21.17
C ARG A 75 8.08 -4.77 -22.07
N ALA A 76 8.67 -5.63 -22.89
CA ALA A 76 7.93 -6.56 -23.74
C ALA A 76 7.24 -7.70 -22.95
N ASN A 77 7.74 -8.05 -21.77
CA ASN A 77 7.21 -9.08 -20.89
C ASN A 77 6.28 -8.53 -19.78
N GLN A 78 5.90 -7.25 -19.81
CA GLN A 78 4.94 -6.72 -18.84
C GLN A 78 3.62 -7.48 -18.96
N ASN A 79 3.35 -8.32 -17.97
CA ASN A 79 2.13 -9.11 -17.89
C ASN A 79 0.94 -8.18 -17.64
N SER A 80 -0.15 -8.51 -18.29
CA SER A 80 -1.39 -7.75 -18.48
C SER A 80 -2.26 -7.57 -17.22
N ASP A 81 -1.70 -7.64 -16.02
CA ASP A 81 -2.48 -7.68 -14.77
C ASP A 81 -2.14 -6.56 -13.77
N ILE A 82 -1.55 -5.44 -14.25
CA ILE A 82 -1.35 -4.22 -13.44
C ILE A 82 -2.68 -3.74 -12.83
N GLN A 83 -3.79 -4.00 -13.53
CA GLN A 83 -5.15 -3.71 -13.05
C GLN A 83 -5.54 -4.48 -11.78
N ARG A 84 -4.93 -5.64 -11.53
CA ARG A 84 -5.08 -6.43 -10.31
C ARG A 84 -4.05 -6.08 -9.23
N ASN A 85 -3.16 -5.13 -9.48
CA ASN A 85 -2.20 -4.72 -8.47
C ASN A 85 -2.96 -4.17 -7.25
N PRO A 86 -2.61 -4.59 -6.01
CA PRO A 86 -3.31 -4.15 -4.79
C PRO A 86 -3.41 -2.63 -4.65
N LEU A 87 -2.42 -1.87 -5.11
CA LEU A 87 -2.43 -0.41 -5.04
C LEU A 87 -3.46 0.21 -6.01
N VAL A 88 -3.61 -0.35 -7.21
CA VAL A 88 -4.61 0.09 -8.19
C VAL A 88 -6.01 -0.23 -7.67
N ARG A 89 -6.20 -1.40 -7.06
CA ARG A 89 -7.47 -1.78 -6.44
C ARG A 89 -7.83 -0.86 -5.27
N GLN A 90 -6.89 -0.62 -4.35
CA GLN A 90 -7.10 0.30 -3.22
C GLN A 90 -7.48 1.71 -3.68
N PHE A 91 -6.85 2.20 -4.76
CA PHE A 91 -7.21 3.48 -5.34
C PHE A 91 -8.67 3.47 -5.84
N LYS A 92 -9.09 2.45 -6.59
CA LYS A 92 -10.47 2.31 -7.08
C LYS A 92 -11.49 2.24 -5.95
N GLU A 93 -11.21 1.45 -4.91
CA GLU A 93 -12.05 1.34 -3.71
C GLU A 93 -12.16 2.68 -2.97
N ALA A 94 -11.06 3.42 -2.82
CA ALA A 94 -11.04 4.72 -2.16
C ALA A 94 -11.87 5.75 -2.94
N VAL A 95 -11.73 5.79 -4.27
CA VAL A 95 -12.54 6.64 -5.16
C VAL A 95 -14.02 6.27 -5.06
N TRP A 96 -14.35 4.97 -5.07
CA TRP A 96 -15.72 4.49 -4.96
C TRP A 96 -16.38 4.94 -3.64
N LYS A 97 -15.67 4.79 -2.52
CA LYS A 97 -16.14 5.13 -1.17
C LYS A 97 -16.56 6.59 -1.00
N VAL A 98 -15.96 7.53 -1.73
CA VAL A 98 -16.29 8.96 -1.66
C VAL A 98 -17.74 9.21 -2.06
N HIS A 99 -18.26 8.47 -3.04
CA HIS A 99 -19.60 8.67 -3.59
C HIS A 99 -20.60 7.57 -3.19
N HIS A 100 -20.12 6.43 -2.68
CA HIS A 100 -20.92 5.24 -2.40
C HIS A 100 -20.62 4.65 -1.00
N SER A 101 -20.51 5.51 0.01
CA SER A 101 -20.24 5.10 1.39
C SER A 101 -21.21 4.01 1.86
N GLY A 102 -20.67 2.90 2.36
CA GLY A 102 -21.45 1.76 2.86
C GLY A 102 -21.93 0.76 1.80
N GLN A 103 -21.64 1.01 0.51
CA GLN A 103 -21.93 0.07 -0.58
C GLN A 103 -20.65 -0.58 -1.11
N PRO A 104 -20.61 -1.91 -1.29
CA PRO A 104 -19.48 -2.58 -1.93
C PRO A 104 -19.35 -2.13 -3.39
N MET A 105 -18.12 -2.13 -3.91
CA MET A 105 -17.85 -1.79 -5.31
C MET A 105 -18.38 -2.91 -6.22
N PRO A 106 -19.21 -2.61 -7.25
CA PRO A 106 -19.77 -3.63 -8.14
C PRO A 106 -18.70 -4.35 -8.96
N GLY A 107 -18.79 -5.68 -9.06
CA GLY A 107 -17.95 -6.49 -9.98
C GLY A 107 -16.74 -7.19 -9.35
N GLU A 108 -16.57 -7.14 -8.03
CA GLU A 108 -15.51 -7.89 -7.31
C GLU A 108 -16.05 -9.09 -6.50
N GLU A 109 -17.28 -9.54 -6.76
CA GLU A 109 -17.98 -10.57 -5.97
C GLU A 109 -17.47 -12.02 -6.22
N GLU A 110 -16.53 -12.24 -7.14
CA GLU A 110 -16.09 -13.60 -7.53
C GLU A 110 -14.68 -14.02 -7.08
N GLU A 111 -13.90 -13.17 -6.38
CA GLU A 111 -12.57 -13.56 -5.90
C GLU A 111 -12.54 -13.73 -4.38
N ASP A 112 -13.08 -14.89 -3.95
CA ASP A 112 -13.02 -15.50 -2.61
C ASP A 112 -13.49 -14.62 -1.43
N ILE A 113 -14.22 -15.25 -0.51
CA ILE A 113 -14.24 -14.82 0.89
C ILE A 113 -12.86 -15.13 1.45
N VAL A 114 -11.83 -14.42 0.98
CA VAL A 114 -10.66 -14.17 1.79
C VAL A 114 -11.23 -13.33 2.90
N MET A 115 -11.27 -13.86 4.12
CA MET A 115 -11.42 -13.02 5.30
C MET A 115 -10.50 -11.83 5.10
N THR A 116 -11.07 -10.68 4.77
CA THR A 116 -10.40 -9.40 4.82
C THR A 116 -10.26 -9.06 6.30
N SER A 117 -9.48 -9.88 7.03
CA SER A 117 -8.49 -9.29 7.92
C SER A 117 -7.73 -8.32 7.02
N THR A 118 -8.19 -7.07 7.08
CA THR A 118 -7.67 -5.91 6.36
C THR A 118 -6.17 -6.10 6.22
N GLN A 119 -5.70 -6.27 4.97
CA GLN A 119 -4.29 -6.44 4.64
C GLN A 119 -3.55 -5.13 4.93
N THR A 120 -3.51 -4.76 6.20
CA THR A 120 -2.65 -3.71 6.69
C THR A 120 -1.22 -4.23 6.52
N ASN A 121 -0.31 -3.38 6.04
CA ASN A 121 1.11 -3.72 5.92
C ASN A 121 1.81 -3.82 7.30
N ILE A 122 1.03 -4.09 8.36
CA ILE A 122 1.42 -4.13 9.76
C ILE A 122 1.59 -5.60 10.15
N LEU A 123 2.84 -5.99 10.38
CA LEU A 123 3.21 -7.38 10.66
C LEU A 123 3.09 -7.78 12.13
N ASN A 124 2.80 -6.83 13.02
CA ASN A 124 2.67 -7.08 14.45
C ASN A 124 1.60 -6.18 15.07
N PHE A 125 0.76 -6.73 15.96
CA PHE A 125 -0.34 -6.00 16.60
C PHE A 125 0.07 -5.16 17.81
N SER A 126 1.20 -5.50 18.44
CA SER A 126 1.78 -4.76 19.55
C SER A 126 3.28 -4.58 19.38
N CYS A 127 3.82 -3.54 20.00
CA CYS A 127 5.25 -3.31 20.05
C CYS A 127 5.88 -4.40 20.94
N PRO A 128 6.79 -5.22 20.41
CA PRO A 128 7.42 -6.33 21.16
C PRO A 128 8.37 -5.87 22.28
N VAL A 129 8.66 -4.56 22.38
CA VAL A 129 9.53 -3.99 23.42
C VAL A 129 8.72 -3.28 24.50
N SER A 130 7.75 -2.43 24.12
CA SER A 130 6.94 -1.68 25.09
C SER A 130 5.66 -2.41 25.50
N GLY A 131 5.22 -3.42 24.76
CA GLY A 131 3.97 -4.14 24.96
C GLY A 131 2.72 -3.38 24.52
N LYS A 132 2.84 -2.09 24.17
CA LYS A 132 1.71 -1.26 23.73
C LYS A 132 1.16 -1.76 22.39
N PRO A 133 -0.16 -1.74 22.16
CA PRO A 133 -0.72 -2.01 20.84
C PRO A 133 -0.23 -0.97 19.83
N ILE A 134 -0.08 -1.35 18.56
CA ILE A 134 0.45 -0.46 17.52
C ILE A 134 -0.40 0.81 17.37
N THR A 135 -1.71 0.70 17.58
CA THR A 135 -2.67 1.81 17.55
C THR A 135 -2.45 2.85 18.64
N GLU A 136 -1.71 2.55 19.71
CA GLU A 136 -1.45 3.46 20.84
C GLU A 136 0.00 3.96 20.90
N LEU A 137 0.81 3.70 19.87
CA LEU A 137 2.17 4.20 19.81
C LEU A 137 2.19 5.71 19.56
N GLU A 138 3.06 6.41 20.29
CA GLU A 138 3.25 7.86 20.14
C GLU A 138 4.15 8.15 18.93
N GLU A 139 5.30 7.47 18.87
CA GLU A 139 6.24 7.56 17.76
C GLU A 139 6.51 6.17 17.16
N PRO A 140 5.63 5.65 16.28
CA PRO A 140 5.84 4.36 15.65
C PRO A 140 7.00 4.43 14.64
N VAL A 141 7.90 3.45 14.70
CA VAL A 141 9.00 3.26 13.73
C VAL A 141 8.97 1.86 13.15
N ARG A 142 9.26 1.75 11.85
CA ARG A 142 9.31 0.48 11.11
C ARG A 142 10.77 0.13 10.80
N SER A 143 11.14 -1.13 10.97
CA SER A 143 12.46 -1.59 10.51
C SER A 143 12.44 -1.85 9.00
N MET A 144 13.42 -1.31 8.27
CA MET A 144 13.56 -1.56 6.83
C MET A 144 13.90 -3.03 6.50
N GLN A 145 14.45 -3.79 7.46
CA GLN A 145 14.90 -5.17 7.22
C GLN A 145 13.83 -6.24 7.44
N CYS A 146 12.93 -6.03 8.41
CA CYS A 146 11.90 -7.00 8.78
C CYS A 146 10.49 -6.42 8.81
N ARG A 147 10.31 -5.12 8.54
CA ARG A 147 9.03 -4.39 8.52
C ARG A 147 8.21 -4.41 9.83
N HIS A 148 8.75 -4.98 10.91
CA HIS A 148 8.13 -4.90 12.23
C HIS A 148 8.17 -3.47 12.79
N ILE A 149 7.15 -3.15 13.58
CA ILE A 149 6.89 -1.81 14.11
C ILE A 149 7.18 -1.76 15.60
N TYR A 150 7.78 -0.65 16.05
CA TYR A 150 8.18 -0.43 17.43
C TYR A 150 7.87 1.00 17.89
N GLU A 151 7.76 1.18 19.21
CA GLU A 151 7.84 2.48 19.84
C GLU A 151 9.28 2.99 19.79
N LYS A 152 9.51 4.17 19.18
CA LYS A 152 10.86 4.74 18.95
C LYS A 152 11.71 4.79 20.21
N LYS A 153 11.17 5.36 21.30
CA LYS A 153 11.90 5.51 22.57
C LYS A 153 12.31 4.15 23.15
N ALA A 154 11.40 3.18 23.12
CA ALA A 154 11.63 1.84 23.68
C ALA A 154 12.65 1.06 22.86
N ILE A 155 12.54 1.05 21.53
CA ILE A 155 13.46 0.28 20.68
C ILE A 155 14.87 0.88 20.68
N MET A 156 15.00 2.20 20.75
CA MET A 156 16.31 2.85 20.87
C MET A 156 17.02 2.45 22.16
N GLN A 157 16.29 2.34 23.28
CA GLN A 157 16.85 1.87 24.54
C GLN A 157 17.23 0.39 24.48
N TYR A 158 16.38 -0.45 23.87
CA TYR A 158 16.67 -1.87 23.65
C TYR A 158 17.96 -2.05 22.86
N ILE A 159 18.14 -1.32 21.75
CA ILE A 159 19.34 -1.40 20.92
C ILE A 159 20.59 -0.98 21.69
N LYS A 160 20.50 0.11 22.48
CA LYS A 160 21.62 0.59 23.31
C LYS A 160 21.99 -0.40 24.43
N SER A 161 21.02 -1.12 24.98
CA SER A 161 21.27 -2.07 26.07
C SER A 161 21.96 -3.37 25.60
N LYS A 162 21.76 -3.77 24.34
CA LYS A 162 22.43 -4.94 23.73
C LYS A 162 23.65 -4.49 22.93
N SER A 163 24.80 -4.44 23.60
CA SER A 163 26.07 -3.94 23.06
C SER A 163 26.64 -4.73 21.86
N ASN A 164 26.10 -5.90 21.52
CA ASN A 164 26.57 -6.67 20.38
C ASN A 164 25.37 -7.25 19.60
N ARG A 165 25.01 -6.58 18.49
CA ARG A 165 23.96 -6.96 17.52
C ARG A 165 22.58 -7.27 18.14
N SER A 166 21.81 -6.20 18.36
CA SER A 166 20.42 -6.30 18.78
C SER A 166 19.57 -7.00 17.72
N GLN A 167 19.25 -8.28 17.92
CA GLN A 167 18.29 -9.00 17.08
C GLN A 167 16.88 -8.43 17.26
N CYS A 168 16.06 -8.58 16.22
CA CYS A 168 14.64 -8.30 16.28
C CYS A 168 14.01 -9.03 17.48
N PRO A 169 13.28 -8.33 18.37
CA PRO A 169 12.69 -8.92 19.56
C PRO A 169 11.46 -9.80 19.28
N ILE A 170 10.98 -9.85 18.03
CA ILE A 170 9.91 -10.78 17.63
C ILE A 170 10.48 -12.19 17.51
N SER A 171 9.84 -13.12 18.23
CA SER A 171 10.17 -14.54 18.22
C SER A 171 10.16 -15.07 16.79
N GLY A 172 11.26 -15.69 16.36
CA GLY A 172 11.39 -16.29 15.03
C GLY A 172 11.91 -15.35 13.93
N CYS A 173 12.10 -14.05 14.21
CA CYS A 173 12.70 -13.14 13.23
C CYS A 173 14.24 -13.14 13.32
N PRO A 174 14.98 -13.60 12.29
CA PRO A 174 16.45 -13.70 12.34
C PRO A 174 17.17 -12.36 12.10
N LYS A 175 16.43 -11.30 11.73
CA LYS A 175 17.02 -10.02 11.30
C LYS A 175 17.60 -9.23 12.49
N THR A 176 18.72 -8.56 12.24
CA THR A 176 19.38 -7.66 13.19
C THR A 176 18.86 -6.24 13.04
N LEU A 177 18.64 -5.55 14.15
CA LEU A 177 18.23 -4.16 14.18
C LEU A 177 19.45 -3.24 14.31
N ASP A 178 19.41 -2.18 13.52
CA ASP A 178 20.36 -1.07 13.58
C ASP A 178 19.54 0.23 13.67
N VAL A 179 20.05 1.23 14.39
CA VAL A 179 19.35 2.51 14.59
C VAL A 179 19.11 3.21 13.25
N ASN A 180 20.02 3.10 12.29
CA ASN A 180 19.90 3.71 10.96
C ASN A 180 18.85 3.03 10.08
N MET A 181 18.38 1.84 10.48
CA MET A 181 17.41 1.03 9.74
C MET A 181 16.00 1.14 10.31
N LEU A 182 15.79 2.00 11.31
CA LEU A 182 14.49 2.32 11.89
C LEU A 182 14.00 3.65 11.31
N VAL A 183 12.87 3.61 10.61
CA VAL A 183 12.34 4.76 9.88
C VAL A 183 10.93 5.07 10.35
N GLN A 184 10.62 6.37 10.49
CA GLN A 184 9.24 6.85 10.60
C GLN A 184 8.67 6.93 9.18
N ASP A 185 7.88 5.93 8.82
CA ASP A 185 7.29 5.76 7.50
C ASP A 185 5.94 6.51 7.44
N PRO A 186 5.73 7.48 6.54
CA PRO A 186 4.44 8.16 6.40
C PRO A 186 3.28 7.19 6.08
N SER A 187 3.54 6.11 5.34
CA SER A 187 2.51 5.11 5.04
C SER A 187 2.07 4.35 6.29
N LEU A 188 2.98 4.13 7.24
CA LEU A 188 2.66 3.49 8.52
C LEU A 188 1.66 4.33 9.34
N ALA A 189 1.74 5.66 9.27
CA ALA A 189 0.78 6.50 9.99
C ALA A 189 -0.64 6.32 9.44
N VAL A 190 -0.77 6.19 8.12
CA VAL A 190 -2.05 5.91 7.44
C VAL A 190 -2.56 4.51 7.82
N ASP A 191 -1.71 3.49 7.72
CA ASP A 191 -2.05 2.11 8.10
C ASP A 191 -2.58 2.04 9.56
N ILE A 192 -1.95 2.77 10.48
CA ILE A 192 -2.33 2.81 11.90
C ILE A 192 -3.67 3.53 12.09
N ASP A 193 -3.90 4.63 11.37
CA ASP A 193 -5.16 5.38 11.45
C ASP A 193 -6.34 4.56 10.93
N GLU A 194 -6.14 3.84 9.83
CA GLU A 194 -7.13 2.91 9.29
C GLU A 194 -7.47 1.79 10.30
N MET A 195 -6.47 1.20 10.95
CA MET A 195 -6.70 0.21 12.01
C MET A 195 -7.54 0.78 13.17
N ARG A 196 -7.28 2.02 13.59
CA ARG A 196 -8.07 2.66 14.66
C ARG A 196 -9.53 2.83 14.25
N ASN A 197 -9.78 3.17 12.98
CA ASN A 197 -11.11 3.40 12.44
C ASN A 197 -11.90 2.11 12.13
N MET A 198 -11.21 0.96 12.03
CA MET A 198 -11.86 -0.35 11.95
C MET A 198 -12.27 -0.85 13.33
N ASN A 199 -11.38 -0.75 14.33
CA ASN A 199 -11.69 -1.16 15.70
C ASN A 199 -12.88 -0.40 16.30
N SER A 200 -13.12 0.85 15.89
CA SER A 200 -14.29 1.62 16.33
C SER A 200 -15.61 1.16 15.72
N LYS A 201 -15.59 0.40 14.61
CA LYS A 201 -16.79 -0.09 13.90
C LYS A 201 -17.19 -1.49 14.32
N GLU A 202 -16.24 -2.32 14.76
CA GLU A 202 -16.53 -3.69 15.24
C GLU A 202 -17.30 -3.71 16.57
N THR A 203 -17.38 -2.60 17.31
CA THR A 203 -18.11 -2.56 18.58
C THR A 203 -19.64 -2.39 18.44
N ASP A 204 -20.16 -2.22 17.22
CA ASP A 204 -21.59 -1.98 16.94
C ASP A 204 -22.38 -3.23 16.48
N VAL A 205 -21.86 -4.44 16.69
CA VAL A 205 -22.62 -5.68 16.40
C VAL A 205 -23.61 -5.92 17.54
N GLU A 206 -24.87 -5.54 17.31
CA GLU A 206 -25.98 -5.90 18.21
C GLU A 206 -26.15 -7.42 18.23
N ASP A 207 -25.98 -8.01 19.43
CA ASP A 207 -26.19 -9.43 19.68
C ASP A 207 -27.70 -9.74 19.68
N PHE A 208 -28.21 -10.25 18.56
CA PHE A 208 -29.61 -10.65 18.40
C PHE A 208 -29.92 -12.06 18.93
N THR A 209 -29.04 -12.68 19.74
CA THR A 209 -29.26 -14.06 20.23
C THR A 209 -30.22 -14.18 21.42
N MET A 210 -30.88 -13.10 21.82
CA MET A 210 -31.98 -13.16 22.79
C MET A 210 -33.24 -13.71 22.09
N LEU A 211 -33.38 -15.04 22.07
CA LEU A 211 -34.67 -15.68 21.88
C LEU A 211 -35.50 -15.40 23.14
N ASP A 212 -36.58 -14.64 22.99
CA ASP A 212 -37.59 -14.49 24.04
C ASP A 212 -38.13 -15.89 24.39
N GLU A 213 -37.83 -16.37 25.60
CA GLU A 213 -38.51 -17.52 26.19
C GLU A 213 -39.84 -17.05 26.81
N ASP A 214 -40.94 -17.47 26.15
CA ASP A 214 -42.35 -17.61 26.57
C ASP A 214 -43.19 -16.36 26.96
#